data_AF-A0A970TRM0-F1
#
_entry.id   AF-A0A970TRM0-F1
#
_cell.length_a   1.000
_cell.length_b   1.000
_cell.length_c   1.000
_cell.angle_alpha   90.00
_cell.angle_beta   90.00
_cell.angle_gamma   90.00
#
_symmetry.space_group_name_H-M   'P 1'
#
loop_
_entity.id
_entity.type
_entity.pdbx_description
1 polymer ?
#
loop_
_entity_poly.entity_id
_entity_poly.type
_entity_poly.pdbx_seq_one_letter_code
_entity_poly.pdbx_strand_id
1 'polypeptide(L)'
;MSGQTKKNILISGLLVAFLTFFMALLVSLGSEALVRAVNSVLVAFTLLLVIIFLGIFFDIVGTAVTAAELPPFNARAAKKIFGAKQGVKLIHNADIVANICNDVIGDIAGTLSGAIGAGIVITLNQEIPNADVVLAGAVMTSLIAALTVGGKAMGKKIAVKNADNIIFKAAKVVAWGEDLCGLELFKSRK
;
A
#
# COMPACT_ATOMS: atom_id res chain seq x y z
N MET A 1 -32.11 -17.35 7.88
CA MET A 1 -31.00 -16.38 7.74
C MET A 1 -31.32 -15.45 6.58
N SER A 2 -31.74 -14.22 6.91
CA SER A 2 -32.54 -13.34 6.07
C SER A 2 -31.79 -12.71 4.88
N GLY A 3 -32.43 -12.65 3.72
CA GLY A 3 -31.87 -12.14 2.47
C GLY A 3 -31.44 -10.66 2.47
N GLN A 4 -31.76 -9.89 3.52
CA GLN A 4 -31.30 -8.50 3.65
C GLN A 4 -29.79 -8.39 3.93
N THR A 5 -29.21 -9.30 4.71
CA THR A 5 -27.76 -9.25 5.01
C THR A 5 -26.92 -9.56 3.77
N LYS A 6 -27.36 -10.50 2.91
CA LYS A 6 -26.69 -10.78 1.63
C LYS A 6 -26.71 -9.59 0.68
N LYS A 7 -27.83 -8.86 0.59
CA LYS A 7 -27.98 -7.70 -0.30
C LYS A 7 -27.05 -6.55 0.10
N ASN A 8 -26.93 -6.26 1.41
CA ASN A 8 -26.00 -5.24 1.89
C ASN A 8 -24.53 -5.63 1.68
N ILE A 9 -24.15 -6.90 1.84
CA ILE A 9 -22.78 -7.36 1.55
C ILE A 9 -22.47 -7.26 0.05
N LEU A 10 -23.42 -7.63 -0.81
CA LEU A 10 -23.29 -7.51 -2.27
C LEU A 10 -23.16 -6.05 -2.71
N ILE A 11 -23.96 -5.14 -2.15
CA ILE A 11 -23.90 -3.71 -2.46
C ILE A 11 -22.57 -3.11 -1.99
N SER A 12 -22.11 -3.44 -0.77
CA SER A 12 -20.80 -2.99 -0.28
C SER A 12 -19.64 -3.52 -1.14
N GLY A 13 -19.69 -4.79 -1.54
CA GLY A 13 -18.69 -5.38 -2.43
C GLY A 13 -18.67 -4.73 -3.82
N LEU A 14 -19.85 -4.47 -4.40
CA LEU A 14 -19.98 -3.81 -5.70
C LEU A 14 -19.49 -2.35 -5.64
N LEU A 15 -19.77 -1.66 -4.53
CA LEU A 15 -19.34 -0.28 -4.32
C LEU A 15 -17.82 -0.19 -4.15
N VAL A 16 -17.22 -1.09 -3.37
CA VAL A 16 -15.75 -1.19 -3.26
C VAL A 16 -15.15 -1.50 -4.63
N ALA A 17 -15.70 -2.46 -5.38
CA ALA A 17 -15.21 -2.79 -6.72
C ALA A 17 -15.30 -1.60 -7.70
N PHE A 18 -16.41 -0.86 -7.68
CA PHE A 18 -16.59 0.32 -8.53
C PHE A 18 -15.65 1.47 -8.13
N LEU A 19 -15.48 1.70 -6.82
CA LEU A 19 -14.56 2.72 -6.31
C LEU A 19 -13.11 2.36 -6.65
N THR A 20 -12.71 1.10 -6.46
CA THR A 20 -11.38 0.59 -6.82
C THR A 20 -11.15 0.69 -8.33
N PHE A 21 -12.14 0.34 -9.16
CA PHE A 21 -12.06 0.51 -10.61
C PHE A 21 -11.81 1.97 -10.98
N PHE A 22 -12.59 2.90 -10.42
CA PHE A 22 -12.46 4.32 -10.73
C PHE A 22 -11.14 4.91 -10.23
N MET A 23 -10.68 4.52 -9.03
CA MET A 23 -9.36 4.89 -8.52
C MET A 23 -8.24 4.34 -9.41
N ALA A 24 -8.31 3.06 -9.79
CA ALA A 24 -7.34 2.43 -10.68
C ALA A 24 -7.31 3.12 -12.05
N LEU A 25 -8.47 3.53 -12.57
CA LEU A 25 -8.58 4.23 -13.85
C LEU A 25 -7.96 5.63 -13.77
N LEU A 26 -8.22 6.39 -12.71
CA LEU A 26 -7.57 7.69 -12.47
C LEU A 26 -6.05 7.57 -12.30
N VAL A 27 -5.60 6.56 -11.54
CA VAL A 27 -4.18 6.29 -11.32
C VAL A 27 -3.50 5.83 -12.61
N SER A 28 -4.16 4.99 -13.42
CA SER A 28 -3.65 4.53 -14.72
C SER A 28 -3.49 5.69 -15.70
N LEU A 29 -4.50 6.55 -15.82
CA LEU A 29 -4.42 7.75 -16.67
C LEU A 29 -3.32 8.70 -16.19
N GLY A 30 -3.18 8.89 -14.87
CA GLY A 30 -2.09 9.67 -14.28
C GLY A 30 -0.72 9.05 -14.55
N SER A 31 -0.62 7.73 -14.49
CA SER A 31 0.62 6.98 -14.74
C SER A 31 1.05 7.07 -16.20
N GLU A 32 0.13 6.97 -17.15
CA GLU A 32 0.44 7.13 -18.58
C GLU A 32 0.96 8.53 -18.87
N ALA A 33 0.38 9.57 -18.25
CA ALA A 33 0.88 10.94 -18.36
C ALA A 33 2.29 11.08 -17.75
N LEU A 34 2.55 10.41 -16.62
CA LEU A 34 3.83 10.44 -15.93
C LEU A 34 4.92 9.68 -16.70
N VAL A 35 4.60 8.52 -17.26
CA VAL A 35 5.49 7.74 -18.13
C VAL A 35 5.78 8.49 -19.43
N ARG A 36 4.80 9.16 -20.03
CA ARG A 36 5.03 10.03 -21.22
C ARG A 36 5.86 11.26 -20.90
N ALA A 37 5.74 11.82 -19.70
CA ALA A 37 6.59 12.93 -19.23
C ALA A 37 8.02 12.47 -18.95
N VAL A 38 8.21 11.18 -18.67
CA VAL A 38 9.50 10.56 -18.40
C VAL A 38 10.13 10.09 -19.71
N ASN A 39 10.92 10.97 -20.32
CA ASN A 39 11.56 10.76 -21.62
C ASN A 39 12.73 9.73 -21.59
N SER A 40 12.87 8.93 -20.53
CA SER A 40 14.02 8.04 -20.31
C SER A 40 13.64 6.76 -19.58
N VAL A 41 13.99 5.62 -20.18
CA VAL A 41 13.77 4.26 -19.63
C VAL A 41 14.29 4.14 -18.18
N LEU A 42 15.43 4.75 -17.87
CA LEU A 42 16.05 4.72 -16.55
C LEU A 42 15.19 5.36 -15.45
N VAL A 43 14.51 6.46 -15.78
CA VAL A 43 13.65 7.18 -14.83
C VAL A 43 12.34 6.38 -14.63
N ALA A 44 11.78 5.78 -15.68
CA ALA A 44 10.62 4.91 -15.57
C ALA A 44 10.91 3.67 -14.70
N PHE A 45 12.09 3.05 -14.87
CA PHE A 45 12.54 1.94 -14.05
C PHE A 45 12.77 2.33 -12.58
N THR A 46 13.33 3.52 -12.34
CA THR A 46 13.49 4.07 -10.99
C THR A 46 12.14 4.27 -10.32
N LEU A 47 11.17 4.82 -11.04
CA LEU A 47 9.82 5.05 -10.55
C LEU A 47 9.09 3.74 -10.24
N LEU A 48 9.24 2.74 -11.11
CA LEU A 48 8.75 1.38 -10.87
C LEU A 48 9.27 0.82 -9.55
N LEU A 49 10.58 0.92 -9.29
CA LEU A 49 11.17 0.47 -8.03
C LEU A 49 10.60 1.21 -6.83
N VAL A 50 10.45 2.54 -6.91
CA VAL A 50 9.86 3.35 -5.84
C VAL A 50 8.45 2.88 -5.48
N ILE A 51 7.61 2.59 -6.48
CA ILE A 51 6.24 2.09 -6.25
C ILE A 51 6.25 0.72 -5.59
N ILE A 52 7.09 -0.20 -6.07
CA ILE A 52 7.21 -1.55 -5.48
C ILE A 52 7.67 -1.44 -4.02
N PHE A 53 8.69 -0.62 -3.73
CA PHE A 53 9.16 -0.38 -2.37
C PHE A 53 8.08 0.24 -1.49
N LEU A 54 7.31 1.20 -2.01
CA LEU A 54 6.21 1.82 -1.29
C LEU A 54 5.12 0.79 -0.95
N GLY A 55 4.75 -0.06 -1.91
CA GLY A 55 3.79 -1.15 -1.69
C GLY A 55 4.26 -2.14 -0.62
N ILE A 56 5.54 -2.53 -0.65
CA ILE A 56 6.13 -3.40 0.39
C ILE A 56 6.15 -2.69 1.75
N PHE A 57 6.49 -1.39 1.78
CA PHE A 57 6.50 -0.62 3.02
C PHE A 57 5.12 -0.58 3.69
N PHE A 58 4.07 -0.31 2.92
CA PHE A 58 2.71 -0.33 3.45
C PHE A 58 2.27 -1.73 3.88
N ASP A 59 2.65 -2.79 3.15
CA ASP A 59 2.41 -4.19 3.56
C ASP A 59 3.07 -4.53 4.90
N ILE A 60 4.28 -4.01 5.15
CA ILE A 60 4.97 -4.13 6.44
C ILE A 60 4.20 -3.42 7.55
N VAL A 61 3.69 -2.22 7.30
CA VAL A 61 2.90 -1.47 8.29
C VAL A 61 1.58 -2.19 8.59
N GLY A 62 0.86 -2.64 7.57
CA GLY A 62 -0.39 -3.38 7.73
C GLY A 62 -0.19 -4.73 8.41
N THR A 63 0.90 -5.44 8.14
CA THR A 63 1.25 -6.67 8.87
C THR A 63 1.71 -6.38 10.30
N ALA A 64 2.41 -5.27 10.53
CA ALA A 64 2.84 -4.89 11.87
C ALA A 64 1.65 -4.49 12.76
N VAL A 65 0.59 -3.90 12.21
CA VAL A 65 -0.55 -3.43 13.02
C VAL A 65 -1.37 -4.59 13.55
N THR A 66 -1.44 -5.68 12.79
CA THR A 66 -2.11 -6.91 13.21
C THR A 66 -1.25 -7.75 14.16
N ALA A 67 0.08 -7.60 14.09
CA ALA A 67 1.02 -8.31 14.96
C ALA A 67 1.35 -7.55 16.27
N ALA A 68 1.05 -6.26 16.37
CA ALA A 68 1.39 -5.44 17.54
C ALA A 68 0.46 -5.72 18.73
N GLU A 69 1.01 -5.68 19.94
CA GLU A 69 0.25 -5.98 21.16
C GLU A 69 -0.25 -4.70 21.86
N LEU A 70 -1.46 -4.73 22.41
CA LEU A 70 -2.05 -3.59 23.14
C LEU A 70 -1.35 -3.20 24.47
N PRO A 71 -0.92 -4.15 25.35
CA PRO A 71 -0.31 -3.82 26.64
C PRO A 71 0.88 -2.85 26.60
N PRO A 72 1.90 -3.00 25.72
CA PRO A 72 3.01 -2.07 25.66
C PRO A 72 2.57 -0.65 25.23
N PHE A 73 1.54 -0.53 24.40
CA PHE A 73 1.01 0.78 23.99
C PHE A 73 0.18 1.44 25.08
N ASN A 74 -0.62 0.68 25.83
CA ASN A 74 -1.36 1.18 26.98
C ASN A 74 -0.42 1.71 28.08
N ALA A 75 0.69 1.01 28.35
CA ALA A 75 1.71 1.47 29.29
C ALA A 75 2.37 2.79 28.82
N ARG A 76 2.67 2.90 27.52
CA ARG A 76 3.22 4.14 26.92
C ARG A 76 2.20 5.30 26.95
N ALA A 77 0.92 5.00 26.74
CA ALA A 77 -0.17 5.98 26.81
C ALA A 77 -0.41 6.48 28.24
N ALA A 78 -0.33 5.60 29.25
CA ALA A 78 -0.40 5.98 30.67
C ALA A 78 0.76 6.91 31.06
N LYS A 79 1.96 6.68 30.51
CA LYS A 79 3.12 7.58 30.64
C LYS A 79 3.03 8.85 29.77
N LYS A 80 1.91 9.10 29.10
CA LYS A 80 1.67 10.26 28.22
C LYS A 80 2.73 10.44 27.13
N ILE A 81 3.28 9.34 26.61
CA ILE A 81 4.27 9.40 25.53
C ILE A 81 3.58 9.84 24.24
N PHE A 82 4.19 10.80 23.53
CA PHE A 82 3.67 11.33 22.26
C PHE A 82 3.46 10.21 21.22
N GLY A 83 2.28 10.20 20.59
CA GLY A 83 1.84 9.17 19.64
C GLY A 83 1.36 7.85 20.25
N ALA A 84 1.48 7.63 21.56
CA ALA A 84 1.07 6.36 22.17
C ALA A 84 -0.45 6.13 22.10
N LYS A 85 -1.26 7.19 22.26
CA LYS A 85 -2.72 7.09 22.14
C LYS A 85 -3.14 6.72 20.71
N GLN A 86 -2.51 7.30 19.70
CA GLN A 86 -2.73 6.98 18.29
C GLN A 86 -2.34 5.53 18.00
N GLY A 87 -1.26 5.03 18.60
CA GLY A 87 -0.87 3.63 18.48
C GLY A 87 -1.94 2.68 19.02
N VAL A 88 -2.54 2.98 20.17
CA VAL A 88 -3.69 2.21 20.68
C VAL A 88 -4.85 2.22 19.70
N LYS A 89 -5.20 3.38 19.13
CA LYS A 89 -6.28 3.50 18.13
C LYS A 89 -5.98 2.68 16.86
N LEU A 90 -4.73 2.71 16.36
CA LEU A 90 -4.32 1.93 15.20
C LEU A 90 -4.47 0.42 15.44
N ILE A 91 -4.06 -0.06 16.61
CA ILE A 91 -4.16 -1.49 16.97
C ILE A 91 -5.64 -1.88 17.20
N HIS A 92 -6.45 -1.00 17.77
CA HIS A 92 -7.89 -1.27 17.97
C HIS A 92 -8.66 -1.35 16.65
N ASN A 93 -8.20 -0.61 15.64
CA ASN A 93 -8.74 -0.62 14.28
C ASN A 93 -7.84 -1.40 13.30
N ALA A 94 -7.07 -2.38 13.80
CA ALA A 94 -6.06 -3.09 13.03
C ALA A 94 -6.62 -3.70 11.74
N ASP A 95 -7.82 -4.29 11.75
CA ASP A 95 -8.43 -4.89 10.56
C ASP A 95 -8.64 -3.87 9.43
N ILE A 96 -9.09 -2.66 9.77
CA ILE A 96 -9.34 -1.58 8.80
C ILE A 96 -8.03 -1.06 8.25
N VAL A 97 -7.05 -0.82 9.14
CA VAL A 97 -5.73 -0.31 8.75
C VAL A 97 -4.99 -1.33 7.88
N ALA A 98 -5.05 -2.61 8.24
CA ALA A 98 -4.43 -3.69 7.49
C ALA A 98 -5.07 -3.85 6.11
N ASN A 99 -6.40 -3.80 6.00
CA ASN A 99 -7.09 -3.85 4.70
C ASN A 99 -6.71 -2.65 3.80
N ILE A 100 -6.64 -1.43 4.36
CA ILE A 100 -6.20 -0.27 3.59
C ILE A 100 -4.75 -0.42 3.13
N CYS A 101 -3.84 -0.79 4.02
CA CYS A 101 -2.41 -0.88 3.71
C CYS A 101 -2.06 -2.05 2.79
N ASN A 102 -2.65 -3.22 3.02
CA ASN A 102 -2.30 -4.45 2.31
C ASN A 102 -3.07 -4.58 1.00
N ASP A 103 -4.37 -4.31 1.02
CA ASP A 103 -5.26 -4.60 -0.11
C ASP A 103 -5.41 -3.36 -0.98
N VAL A 104 -5.85 -2.22 -0.42
CA VAL A 104 -6.05 -1.01 -1.25
C VAL A 104 -4.73 -0.46 -1.79
N ILE A 105 -3.77 -0.16 -0.92
CA ILE A 105 -2.48 0.41 -1.36
C ILE A 105 -1.66 -0.65 -2.12
N GLY A 106 -1.74 -1.92 -1.71
CA GLY A 106 -1.08 -3.02 -2.41
C GLY A 106 -1.58 -3.23 -3.83
N ASP A 107 -2.90 -3.20 -4.05
CA ASP A 107 -3.50 -3.34 -5.38
C ASP A 107 -3.18 -2.14 -6.27
N ILE A 108 -3.18 -0.91 -5.71
CA ILE A 108 -2.76 0.29 -6.44
C ILE A 108 -1.29 0.19 -6.84
N ALA A 109 -0.40 -0.21 -5.93
CA ALA A 109 1.02 -0.39 -6.24
C ALA A 109 1.24 -1.49 -7.28
N GLY A 110 0.49 -2.59 -7.20
CA GLY A 110 0.56 -3.71 -8.15
C GLY A 110 0.08 -3.33 -9.55
N THR A 111 -1.07 -2.66 -9.65
CA THR A 111 -1.62 -2.21 -10.95
C THR A 111 -0.75 -1.13 -11.58
N LEU A 112 -0.29 -0.17 -10.78
CA LEU A 112 0.59 0.90 -11.25
C LEU A 112 1.95 0.38 -11.71
N SER A 113 2.57 -0.53 -10.94
CA SER A 113 3.84 -1.16 -11.34
C SER A 113 3.70 -1.99 -12.62
N GLY A 114 2.57 -2.70 -12.81
CA GLY A 114 2.26 -3.39 -14.06
C GLY A 114 2.14 -2.45 -15.26
N ALA A 115 1.39 -1.35 -15.12
CA ALA A 115 1.23 -0.35 -16.18
C ALA A 115 2.56 0.30 -16.58
N ILE A 116 3.39 0.65 -15.60
CA ILE A 116 4.73 1.22 -15.84
C ILE A 116 5.66 0.18 -16.46
N GLY A 117 5.61 -1.07 -15.99
CA GLY A 117 6.35 -2.18 -16.58
C GLY A 117 6.01 -2.37 -18.06
N ALA A 118 4.73 -2.33 -18.43
CA ALA A 118 4.30 -2.37 -19.83
C ALA A 118 4.81 -1.16 -20.63
N GLY A 119 4.72 0.05 -20.07
CA GLY A 119 5.27 1.26 -20.71
C GLY A 119 6.77 1.19 -20.97
N ILE A 120 7.54 0.60 -20.04
CA ILE A 120 8.98 0.36 -20.20
C ILE A 120 9.23 -0.60 -21.36
N VAL A 121 8.49 -1.70 -21.45
CA VAL A 121 8.64 -2.70 -22.54
C VAL A 121 8.35 -2.08 -23.91
N ILE A 122 7.31 -1.25 -23.99
CA ILE A 122 6.95 -0.56 -25.25
C ILE A 122 8.06 0.41 -25.66
N THR A 123 8.59 1.19 -24.72
CA THR A 123 9.68 2.16 -24.98
C THR A 123 10.96 1.44 -25.41
N LEU A 124 11.31 0.34 -24.74
CA LEU A 124 12.47 -0.49 -25.10
C LEU A 124 12.36 -1.09 -26.51
N ASN A 125 11.16 -1.50 -26.93
CA ASN A 125 10.94 -2.03 -28.28
C ASN A 125 11.13 -0.96 -29.38
N GLN A 126 10.86 0.31 -29.06
CA GLN A 126 11.13 1.42 -30.00
C GLN A 126 12.63 1.66 -30.19
N GLU A 127 13.45 1.39 -29.17
CA GLU A 127 14.91 1.52 -29.24
C GLU A 127 15.61 0.27 -29.80
N ILE A 128 15.01 -0.92 -29.67
CA ILE A 128 15.54 -2.20 -30.18
C ILE A 128 14.53 -2.84 -31.14
N PRO A 129 14.57 -2.52 -32.46
CA PRO A 129 13.50 -2.83 -33.41
C PRO A 129 13.23 -4.33 -33.73
N ASN A 130 13.88 -5.28 -33.06
CA ASN A 130 13.75 -6.73 -33.30
C ASN A 130 13.59 -7.55 -32.02
N ALA A 131 13.32 -6.92 -30.88
CA ALA A 131 13.07 -7.64 -29.64
C ALA A 131 11.67 -8.26 -29.64
N ASP A 132 11.55 -9.51 -29.16
CA ASP A 132 10.25 -10.12 -28.94
C ASP A 132 9.56 -9.43 -27.76
N VAL A 133 8.59 -8.57 -28.06
CA VAL A 133 7.79 -7.79 -27.09
C VAL A 133 7.08 -8.70 -26.09
N VAL A 134 6.65 -9.88 -26.53
CA VAL A 134 5.94 -10.84 -25.66
C VAL A 134 6.91 -11.40 -24.63
N LEU A 135 8.11 -11.79 -25.08
CA LEU A 135 9.16 -12.27 -24.17
C LEU A 135 9.63 -11.18 -23.22
N ALA A 136 9.87 -9.96 -23.72
CA ALA A 136 10.26 -8.81 -22.89
C ALA A 136 9.19 -8.47 -21.84
N GLY A 137 7.90 -8.49 -22.24
CA GLY A 137 6.77 -8.32 -21.34
C GLY A 137 6.68 -9.41 -20.27
N ALA A 138 6.89 -10.67 -20.66
CA ALA A 138 6.90 -11.79 -19.72
C ALA A 138 8.06 -11.69 -18.71
N VAL A 139 9.25 -11.31 -19.16
CA VAL A 139 10.41 -11.07 -18.28
C VAL A 139 10.13 -9.92 -17.32
N MET A 140 9.59 -8.82 -17.80
CA MET A 140 9.29 -7.65 -16.95
C MET A 140 8.21 -7.94 -15.92
N THR A 141 7.10 -8.58 -16.31
CA THR A 141 6.04 -8.97 -15.36
C THR A 141 6.54 -9.98 -14.32
N SER A 142 7.35 -10.96 -14.75
CA SER A 142 7.99 -11.92 -13.84
C SER A 142 8.95 -11.24 -12.87
N LEU A 143 9.73 -10.25 -13.33
CA LEU A 143 10.63 -9.47 -12.48
C LEU A 143 9.86 -8.65 -11.44
N ILE A 144 8.80 -7.95 -11.86
CA ILE A 144 7.93 -7.18 -10.95
C ILE A 144 7.31 -8.11 -9.91
N ALA A 145 6.79 -9.26 -10.33
CA ALA A 145 6.20 -10.25 -9.43
C ALA A 145 7.23 -10.80 -8.43
N ALA A 146 8.43 -11.18 -8.90
CA ALA A 146 9.50 -11.69 -8.04
C ALA A 146 9.94 -10.66 -6.99
N LEU A 147 10.14 -9.40 -7.40
CA LEU A 147 10.52 -8.32 -6.49
C LEU A 147 9.40 -8.00 -5.48
N THR A 148 8.15 -7.94 -5.93
CA THR A 148 7.01 -7.61 -5.08
C THR A 148 6.74 -8.71 -4.06
N VAL A 149 6.61 -9.96 -4.52
CA VAL A 149 6.30 -11.10 -3.64
C VAL A 149 7.49 -11.43 -2.74
N GLY A 150 8.72 -11.44 -3.27
CA GLY A 150 9.94 -11.65 -2.50
C GLY A 150 10.16 -10.57 -1.44
N GLY A 151 9.97 -9.31 -1.82
CA GLY A 151 10.08 -8.16 -0.92
C GLY A 151 9.05 -8.20 0.21
N LYS A 152 7.78 -8.51 -0.09
CA LYS A 152 6.74 -8.70 0.93
C LYS A 152 7.08 -9.86 1.87
N ALA A 153 7.54 -10.99 1.35
CA ALA A 153 7.91 -12.15 2.18
C ALA A 153 9.05 -11.82 3.18
N MET A 154 10.07 -11.09 2.73
CA MET A 154 11.14 -10.60 3.61
C MET A 154 10.62 -9.56 4.61
N GLY A 155 9.79 -8.62 4.15
CA GLY A 155 9.20 -7.55 4.95
C GLY A 155 8.35 -8.08 6.10
N LYS A 156 7.52 -9.10 5.87
CA LYS A 156 6.65 -9.68 6.90
C LYS A 156 7.41 -10.24 8.10
N LYS A 157 8.58 -10.87 7.88
CA LYS A 157 9.43 -11.33 8.99
C LYS A 157 9.91 -10.18 9.86
N ILE A 158 10.26 -9.05 9.24
CA ILE A 158 10.68 -7.83 9.94
C ILE A 158 9.49 -7.18 10.65
N ALA A 159 8.33 -7.16 9.99
CA ALA A 159 7.08 -6.62 10.51
C ALA A 159 6.69 -7.29 11.83
N VAL A 160 6.67 -8.63 11.86
CA VAL A 160 6.29 -9.39 13.06
C VAL A 160 7.34 -9.24 14.17
N LYS A 161 8.64 -9.32 13.84
CA LYS A 161 9.71 -9.21 14.86
C LYS A 161 9.76 -7.83 15.53
N ASN A 162 9.42 -6.77 14.81
CA ASN A 162 9.52 -5.38 15.28
C ASN A 162 8.16 -4.65 15.29
N ALA A 163 7.05 -5.38 15.41
CA ALA A 163 5.69 -4.87 15.23
C ALA A 163 5.43 -3.63 16.08
N ASP A 164 5.68 -3.71 17.38
CA ASP A 164 5.46 -2.61 18.31
C ASP A 164 6.29 -1.36 17.99
N ASN A 165 7.51 -1.52 17.48
CA ASN A 165 8.37 -0.39 17.15
C ASN A 165 7.93 0.27 15.83
N ILE A 166 7.54 -0.54 14.85
CA ILE A 166 7.02 -0.06 13.55
C ILE A 166 5.72 0.71 13.80
N ILE A 167 4.79 0.14 14.55
CA ILE A 167 3.51 0.80 14.87
C ILE A 167 3.70 2.01 15.75
N PHE A 168 4.65 1.99 16.68
CA PHE A 168 4.94 3.20 17.46
C PHE A 168 5.51 4.34 16.62
N LYS A 169 6.36 4.04 15.62
CA LYS A 169 6.82 5.05 14.66
C LYS A 169 5.68 5.55 13.77
N ALA A 170 4.86 4.64 13.24
CA ALA A 170 3.68 5.01 12.45
C ALA A 170 2.72 5.89 13.25
N ALA A 171 2.49 5.54 14.52
CA ALA A 171 1.64 6.30 15.42
C ALA A 171 2.18 7.70 15.73
N LYS A 172 3.50 7.88 15.81
CA LYS A 172 4.11 9.22 15.92
C LYS A 172 3.91 10.05 14.66
N VAL A 173 4.01 9.45 13.48
CA VAL A 173 3.75 10.15 12.21
C VAL A 173 2.30 10.58 12.13
N VAL A 174 1.36 9.71 12.50
CA VAL A 174 -0.06 10.04 12.58
C VAL A 174 -0.30 11.17 13.59
N ALA A 175 0.28 11.08 14.78
CA ALA A 175 0.13 12.13 15.81
C ALA A 175 0.71 13.47 15.37
N TRP A 176 1.84 13.48 14.66
CA TRP A 176 2.41 14.69 14.07
C TRP A 176 1.50 15.27 12.97
N GLY A 177 0.91 14.43 12.13
CA GLY A 177 -0.06 14.85 11.12
C GLY A 177 -1.34 15.42 11.73
N GLU A 178 -1.86 14.83 12.80
CA GLU A 178 -3.01 15.38 13.55
C GLU A 178 -2.67 16.75 14.16
N ASP A 179 -1.45 16.94 14.68
CA ASP A 179 -0.99 18.21 15.28
C ASP A 179 -0.84 19.32 14.24
N LEU A 180 -0.42 18.99 13.00
CA LEU A 180 -0.37 19.94 11.89
C LEU A 180 -1.75 20.27 11.31
N CYS A 181 -2.62 19.27 11.17
CA CYS A 181 -3.91 19.42 10.50
C CYS A 181 -5.04 19.86 11.44
N GLY A 182 -4.85 19.79 12.77
CA GLY A 182 -5.87 20.11 13.76
C GLY A 182 -7.09 19.16 13.74
N LEU A 183 -6.99 18.04 13.04
CA LEU A 183 -8.06 17.06 12.82
C LEU A 183 -7.75 15.78 13.59
N GLU A 184 -8.59 15.42 14.56
CA GLU A 184 -8.55 14.08 15.18
C GLU A 184 -9.07 13.03 14.19
N LEU A 185 -8.19 12.17 13.67
CA LEU A 185 -8.54 11.09 12.72
C LEU A 185 -9.46 10.04 13.34
N PHE A 186 -9.41 9.86 14.66
CA PHE A 186 -10.26 8.92 15.38
C PHE A 186 -10.78 9.55 16.68
N LYS A 187 -12.05 9.97 16.65
CA LYS A 187 -12.76 10.52 17.82
C LYS A 187 -12.78 9.47 18.93
N SER A 188 -12.22 9.80 20.10
CA SER A 188 -12.25 8.95 21.29
C SER A 188 -13.71 8.72 21.70
N ARG A 189 -14.28 7.53 21.45
CA ARG A 189 -15.40 7.10 22.30
C ARG A 189 -14.81 6.79 23.67
N LYS A 190 -15.25 7.56 24.66
CA LYS A 190 -15.06 7.27 26.09
C LYS A 190 -15.55 5.88 26.42
#